data_AF-A0A965EKR2-F1
#
_entry.id   AF-A0A965EKR2-F1
#
_cell.length_a   1.000
_cell.length_b   1.000
_cell.length_c   1.000
_cell.angle_alpha   90.00
_cell.angle_beta   90.00
_cell.angle_gamma   90.00
#
_symmetry.space_group_name_H-M   'P 1'
#
loop_
_entity.id
_entity.type
_entity.pdbx_description
1 polymer ?
#
loop_
_entity_poly.entity_id
_entity_poly.type
_entity_poly.pdbx_seq_one_letter_code
_entity_poly.pdbx_strand_id
1 'polypeptide(L)'
;MLMLACTAKQAEQKEYEQAALIHNAMLDKAGKLEDTLKLMLADSAWLNQQDSVKAILAALENWEKQLVEVPGNEDHEHNHGAHEHHDHEAAPVEVTPEQMLLIQQDLESRLTNIRKRLQQISLTEKQ
;
A
#
# COMPACT_ATOMS: atom_id res chain seq x y z
N MET A 1 19.72 34.34 15.98
CA MET A 1 18.44 33.60 15.97
C MET A 1 18.67 32.22 15.36
N LEU A 2 19.09 31.22 16.15
CA LEU A 2 19.31 29.83 15.69
C LEU A 2 18.26 28.84 16.25
N MET A 3 17.38 29.27 17.16
CA MET A 3 16.50 28.38 17.92
C MET A 3 15.22 27.95 17.17
N LEU A 4 14.85 28.64 16.08
CA LEU A 4 13.65 28.31 15.28
C LEU A 4 13.92 27.21 14.23
N ALA A 5 15.16 27.09 13.75
CA ALA A 5 15.52 26.13 12.70
C ALA A 5 15.54 24.67 13.21
N CYS A 6 15.86 24.44 14.48
CA CYS A 6 15.86 23.09 15.06
C CYS A 6 14.45 22.52 15.23
N THR A 7 13.46 23.35 15.55
CA THR A 7 12.07 22.91 15.75
C THR A 7 11.40 22.51 14.43
N ALA A 8 11.65 23.25 13.35
CA ALA A 8 11.14 22.93 12.02
C ALA A 8 11.67 21.56 11.54
N LYS A 9 12.98 21.34 11.66
CA LYS A 9 13.61 20.05 11.30
C LYS A 9 13.06 18.87 12.12
N GLN A 10 12.70 19.09 13.38
CA GLN A 10 12.07 18.07 14.22
C GLN A 10 10.63 17.75 13.83
N ALA A 11 9.89 18.71 13.30
CA ALA A 11 8.53 18.48 12.81
C ALA A 11 8.54 17.71 11.49
N GLU A 12 9.38 18.12 10.54
CA GLU A 12 9.58 17.45 9.25
C GLU A 12 9.99 15.97 9.43
N GLN A 13 10.90 15.70 10.37
CA GLN A 13 11.32 14.34 10.69
C GLN A 13 10.15 13.46 11.17
N LYS A 14 9.26 14.00 12.01
CA LYS A 14 8.10 13.27 12.51
C LYS A 14 7.10 12.93 11.41
N GLU A 15 6.94 13.81 10.42
CA GLU A 15 6.05 13.57 9.29
C GLU A 15 6.57 12.42 8.40
N TYR A 16 7.88 12.37 8.14
CA TYR A 16 8.48 11.24 7.44
C TYR A 16 8.39 9.93 8.23
N GLU A 17 8.62 9.96 9.55
CA GLU A 17 8.45 8.77 10.40
C GLU A 17 7.01 8.24 10.35
N GLN A 18 6.01 9.13 10.38
CA GLN A 18 4.61 8.74 10.26
C GLN A 18 4.28 8.19 8.87
N ALA A 19 4.79 8.84 7.81
CA ALA A 19 4.64 8.37 6.44
C ALA A 19 5.22 6.96 6.26
N ALA A 20 6.41 6.69 6.81
CA ALA A 20 7.07 5.39 6.77
C ALA A 20 6.26 4.31 7.51
N LEU A 21 5.72 4.61 8.68
CA LEU A 21 4.85 3.67 9.41
C LEU A 21 3.60 3.28 8.61
N ILE A 22 2.97 4.26 7.95
CA ILE A 22 1.79 4.00 7.10
C ILE A 22 2.21 3.18 5.89
N HIS A 23 3.28 3.56 5.19
CA HIS A 23 3.84 2.86 4.04
C HIS A 23 4.09 1.37 4.34
N ASN A 24 4.87 1.08 5.38
CA ASN A 24 5.21 -0.29 5.77
C ASN A 24 3.96 -1.11 6.14
N ALA A 25 3.00 -0.49 6.86
CA ALA A 25 1.75 -1.15 7.21
C ALA A 25 0.86 -1.43 5.98
N MET A 26 0.88 -0.56 4.97
CA MET A 26 0.15 -0.77 3.72
C MET A 26 0.74 -1.93 2.93
N LEU A 27 2.07 -2.04 2.85
CA LEU A 27 2.73 -3.13 2.12
C LEU A 27 2.42 -4.51 2.72
N ASP A 28 2.44 -4.64 4.06
CA ASP A 28 2.01 -5.87 4.73
C ASP A 28 0.53 -6.22 4.45
N LYS A 29 -0.35 -5.20 4.48
CA LYS A 29 -1.78 -5.39 4.16
C LYS A 29 -1.99 -5.79 2.70
N ALA A 30 -1.24 -5.18 1.77
CA ALA A 30 -1.32 -5.45 0.35
C ALA A 30 -0.88 -6.88 0.03
N GLY A 31 0.27 -7.33 0.55
CA GLY A 31 0.73 -8.71 0.35
C GLY A 31 -0.28 -9.75 0.84
N LYS A 32 -0.82 -9.58 2.05
CA LYS A 32 -1.89 -10.46 2.58
C LYS A 32 -3.16 -10.47 1.72
N LEU A 33 -3.51 -9.30 1.16
CA LEU A 33 -4.68 -9.15 0.30
C LEU A 33 -4.45 -9.85 -1.05
N GLU A 34 -3.27 -9.69 -1.64
CA GLU A 34 -2.87 -10.34 -2.88
C GLU A 34 -2.88 -11.87 -2.73
N ASP A 35 -2.26 -12.40 -1.67
CA ASP A 35 -2.27 -13.83 -1.35
C ASP A 35 -3.70 -14.37 -1.22
N THR A 36 -4.57 -13.63 -0.53
CA THR A 36 -5.97 -14.00 -0.37
C THR A 36 -6.69 -14.07 -1.72
N LEU A 37 -6.49 -13.07 -2.60
CA LEU A 37 -7.09 -13.02 -3.92
C LEU A 37 -6.58 -14.18 -4.81
N LYS A 38 -5.28 -14.47 -4.77
CA LYS A 38 -4.68 -15.61 -5.49
C LYS A 38 -5.26 -16.94 -5.02
N LEU A 39 -5.41 -17.14 -3.70
CA LEU A 39 -6.05 -18.34 -3.15
C LEU A 39 -7.51 -18.46 -3.60
N MET A 40 -8.27 -17.38 -3.58
CA MET A 40 -9.67 -17.38 -4.06
C MET A 40 -9.77 -17.70 -5.56
N LEU A 41 -8.82 -17.26 -6.39
CA LEU A 41 -8.80 -17.62 -7.81
C LEU A 41 -8.49 -19.10 -8.06
N ALA A 42 -7.72 -19.72 -7.17
CA ALA A 42 -7.38 -21.14 -7.25
C ALA A 42 -8.47 -22.05 -6.65
N ASP A 43 -9.32 -21.53 -5.76
CA ASP A 43 -10.39 -22.26 -5.09
C ASP A 43 -11.65 -22.31 -5.96
N SER A 44 -12.17 -23.53 -6.16
CA SER A 44 -13.37 -23.76 -6.98
C SER A 44 -14.65 -23.23 -6.33
N ALA A 45 -14.65 -22.94 -5.02
CA ALA A 45 -15.77 -22.29 -4.33
C ALA A 45 -16.16 -20.95 -5.00
N TRP A 46 -15.16 -20.22 -5.52
CA TRP A 46 -15.32 -18.89 -6.09
C TRP A 46 -15.52 -18.86 -7.61
N LEU A 47 -15.80 -20.00 -8.26
CA LEU A 47 -15.93 -20.08 -9.72
C LEU A 47 -16.92 -19.06 -10.29
N ASN A 48 -18.02 -18.79 -9.58
CA ASN A 48 -19.04 -17.83 -10.02
C ASN A 48 -18.66 -16.36 -9.77
N GLN A 49 -17.60 -16.09 -9.00
CA GLN A 49 -17.13 -14.73 -8.69
C GLN A 49 -15.72 -14.45 -9.20
N GLN A 50 -15.11 -15.34 -9.99
CA GLN A 50 -13.73 -15.18 -10.45
C GLN A 50 -13.47 -13.84 -11.17
N ASP A 51 -14.41 -13.35 -11.97
CA ASP A 51 -14.25 -12.07 -12.67
C ASP A 51 -14.17 -10.90 -11.68
N SER A 52 -14.98 -10.95 -10.61
CA SER A 52 -14.95 -9.94 -9.55
C SER A 52 -13.65 -10.02 -8.75
N VAL A 53 -13.14 -11.22 -8.47
CA VAL A 53 -11.85 -11.42 -7.79
C VAL A 53 -10.69 -10.90 -8.65
N LYS A 54 -10.67 -11.23 -9.96
CA LYS A 54 -9.68 -10.70 -10.92
C LYS A 54 -9.71 -9.19 -11.01
N ALA A 55 -10.91 -8.58 -11.02
CA ALA A 55 -11.06 -7.13 -11.07
C ALA A 55 -10.56 -6.43 -9.80
N ILE A 56 -10.56 -7.11 -8.65
CA ILE A 56 -9.96 -6.58 -7.41
C ILE A 56 -8.45 -6.75 -7.42
N LEU A 57 -7.95 -7.90 -7.88
CA LEU A 57 -6.51 -8.12 -8.04
C LEU A 57 -5.88 -7.07 -8.97
N ALA A 58 -6.48 -6.82 -10.13
CA ALA A 58 -6.02 -5.76 -11.03
C ALA A 58 -6.09 -4.35 -10.40
N ALA A 59 -7.05 -4.10 -9.51
CA ALA A 59 -7.12 -2.84 -8.79
C ALA A 59 -6.02 -2.72 -7.73
N LEU A 60 -5.62 -3.83 -7.09
CA LEU A 60 -4.49 -3.89 -6.17
C LEU A 60 -3.17 -3.65 -6.90
N GLU A 61 -2.91 -4.35 -8.02
CA GLU A 61 -1.73 -4.15 -8.86
C GLU A 61 -1.63 -2.70 -9.37
N ASN A 62 -2.75 -2.07 -9.72
CA ASN A 62 -2.76 -0.67 -10.12
C ASN A 62 -2.48 0.29 -8.95
N TRP A 63 -2.87 -0.07 -7.72
CA TRP A 63 -2.53 0.69 -6.52
C TRP A 63 -1.02 0.57 -6.20
N GLU A 64 -0.43 -0.62 -6.35
CA GLU A 64 1.02 -0.84 -6.14
C GLU A 64 1.87 0.04 -7.07
N LYS A 65 1.44 0.20 -8.33
CA LYS A 65 2.10 1.10 -9.30
C LYS A 65 2.06 2.59 -8.91
N GLN A 66 1.25 2.97 -7.93
CA GLN A 66 1.12 4.34 -7.42
C GLN A 66 1.90 4.56 -6.12
N LEU A 67 2.57 3.53 -5.61
CA LEU A 67 3.40 3.65 -4.42
C LEU A 67 4.52 4.66 -4.64
N VAL A 68 4.76 5.46 -3.60
CA VAL A 68 5.86 6.41 -3.53
C VAL A 68 6.68 6.03 -2.30
N GLU A 69 7.98 5.85 -2.51
CA GLU A 69 8.92 5.53 -1.44
C GLU A 69 9.08 6.70 -0.47
N VAL A 70 9.20 6.40 0.82
CA VAL A 70 9.38 7.41 1.86
C VAL A 70 10.88 7.64 2.09
N PRO A 71 11.39 8.88 1.98
CA PRO A 71 12.79 9.18 2.23
C PRO A 71 13.26 8.67 3.60
N GLY A 72 14.36 7.92 3.64
CA GLY A 72 14.92 7.35 4.86
C GLY A 72 14.21 6.08 5.37
N ASN A 73 13.29 5.49 4.58
CA ASN A 73 12.67 4.19 4.86
C ASN A 73 13.34 3.01 4.11
N GLU A 74 14.53 3.24 3.54
CA GLU A 74 15.22 2.34 2.60
C GLU A 74 15.67 1.01 3.23
N ASP A 75 15.90 0.97 4.55
CA ASP A 75 16.37 -0.24 5.26
C ASP A 75 15.28 -1.28 5.51
N HIS A 76 14.02 -0.97 5.19
CA HIS A 76 12.93 -1.93 5.19
C HIS A 76 12.90 -2.69 3.86
N GLU A 77 14.02 -3.34 3.47
CA GLU A 77 14.04 -4.20 2.29
C GLU A 77 13.02 -5.33 2.45
N HIS A 78 11.94 -5.23 1.68
CA HIS A 78 10.86 -6.20 1.63
C HIS A 78 11.34 -7.47 0.93
N ASN A 79 11.71 -8.48 1.71
CA ASN A 79 11.91 -9.85 1.22
C ASN A 79 10.54 -10.51 0.97
N HIS A 80 9.80 -9.99 0.00
CA HIS A 80 8.66 -10.71 -0.58
C HIS A 80 9.23 -11.75 -1.53
N GLY A 81 9.19 -13.00 -1.11
CA GLY A 81 9.82 -14.10 -1.84
C GLY A 81 9.40 -14.17 -3.30
N ALA A 82 10.39 -14.22 -4.19
CA ALA A 82 10.35 -14.82 -5.53
C ALA A 82 9.14 -14.52 -6.42
N HIS A 83 8.56 -13.32 -6.30
CA HIS A 83 7.78 -12.73 -7.38
C HIS A 83 8.63 -11.62 -7.96
N GLU A 84 8.77 -11.62 -9.28
CA GLU A 84 9.36 -10.52 -10.04
C GLU A 84 8.48 -9.28 -9.82
N HIS A 85 8.62 -8.65 -8.65
CA HIS A 85 8.20 -7.28 -8.46
C HIS A 85 9.06 -6.51 -9.46
N HIS A 86 8.44 -6.13 -10.57
CA HIS A 86 9.00 -5.13 -11.47
C HIS A 86 9.67 -4.08 -10.59
N ASP A 87 10.98 -3.87 -10.78
CA ASP A 87 11.75 -2.86 -10.09
C ASP A 87 10.92 -1.58 -10.04
N HIS A 88 10.29 -1.32 -8.89
CA HIS A 88 9.56 -0.09 -8.66
C HIS A 88 10.66 0.94 -8.39
N GLU A 89 11.39 1.34 -9.44
CA GLU A 89 12.10 2.62 -9.46
C GLU A 89 11.02 3.71 -9.40
N ALA A 90 10.39 3.87 -8.23
CA ALA A 90 9.59 5.04 -7.95
C ALA A 90 10.58 6.19 -7.93
N ALA A 91 10.63 6.95 -9.04
CA ALA A 91 11.45 8.14 -9.14
C ALA A 91 11.20 8.99 -7.88
N PRO A 92 12.25 9.45 -7.18
CA PRO A 92 12.08 10.19 -5.94
C PRO A 92 11.18 11.39 -6.22
N VAL A 93 9.98 11.37 -5.64
CA VAL A 93 9.03 12.45 -5.79
C VAL A 93 9.50 13.57 -4.87
N GLU A 94 9.89 14.71 -5.45
CA GLU A 94 10.24 15.90 -4.68
C GLU A 94 8.97 16.53 -4.08
N VAL A 95 8.56 16.01 -2.92
CA VAL A 95 7.46 16.52 -2.10
C VAL A 95 7.96 16.93 -0.72
N THR A 96 7.24 17.85 -0.10
CA THR A 96 7.47 18.18 1.32
C THR A 96 7.09 17.00 2.22
N PRO A 97 7.60 16.94 3.47
CA PRO A 97 7.26 15.86 4.40
C PRO A 97 5.75 15.78 4.70
N GLU A 98 5.08 16.92 4.86
CA GLU A 98 3.62 17.00 4.99
C GLU A 98 2.90 16.39 3.77
N GLN A 99 3.34 16.75 2.56
CA GLN A 99 2.77 16.17 1.32
C GLN A 99 3.04 14.66 1.23
N MET A 100 4.21 14.20 1.65
CA MET A 100 4.52 12.77 1.70
C MET A 100 3.56 12.04 2.63
N LEU A 101 3.33 12.57 3.84
CA LEU A 101 2.36 12.01 4.77
C LEU A 101 0.94 11.95 4.18
N LEU A 102 0.49 13.02 3.52
CA LEU A 102 -0.81 13.05 2.85
C LEU A 102 -0.92 12.02 1.71
N ILE A 103 0.15 11.83 0.93
CA ILE A 103 0.21 10.81 -0.12
C ILE A 103 0.04 9.42 0.49
N GLN A 104 0.78 9.09 1.55
CA GLN A 104 0.68 7.76 2.19
C GLN A 104 -0.72 7.54 2.81
N GLN A 105 -1.33 8.56 3.40
CA GLN A 105 -2.70 8.48 3.92
C GLN A 105 -3.75 8.26 2.81
N ASP A 106 -3.61 8.94 1.68
CA ASP A 106 -4.51 8.74 0.53
C ASP A 106 -4.36 7.33 -0.06
N LEU A 107 -3.13 6.84 -0.20
CA LEU A 107 -2.85 5.47 -0.61
C LEU A 107 -3.47 4.46 0.36
N GLU A 108 -3.41 4.71 1.68
CA GLU A 108 -4.02 3.82 2.69
C GLU A 108 -5.53 3.77 2.56
N SER A 109 -6.16 4.92 2.32
CA SER A 109 -7.60 5.02 2.07
C SER A 109 -8.02 4.23 0.82
N ARG A 110 -7.24 4.34 -0.27
CA ARG A 110 -7.47 3.58 -1.51
C ARG A 110 -7.35 2.07 -1.27
N LEU A 111 -6.29 1.62 -0.60
CA LEU A 111 -6.11 0.20 -0.24
C LEU A 111 -7.26 -0.31 0.64
N THR A 112 -7.70 0.51 1.59
CA THR A 112 -8.85 0.19 2.44
C THR A 112 -10.13 -0.01 1.63
N ASN A 113 -10.34 0.79 0.57
CA ASN A 113 -11.49 0.63 -0.32
C ASN A 113 -11.40 -0.64 -1.18
N ILE A 114 -10.21 -1.03 -1.64
CA ILE A 114 -9.98 -2.31 -2.33
C ILE A 114 -10.33 -3.47 -1.38
N ARG A 115 -9.87 -3.43 -0.14
CA ARG A 115 -10.20 -4.44 0.88
C ARG A 115 -11.71 -4.53 1.14
N LYS A 116 -12.41 -3.40 1.21
CA LYS A 116 -13.88 -3.38 1.39
C LYS A 116 -14.61 -4.04 0.23
N ARG A 117 -14.16 -3.83 -1.02
CA ARG A 117 -14.72 -4.51 -2.20
C ARG A 117 -14.59 -6.02 -2.08
N LEU A 118 -13.45 -6.52 -1.59
CA LEU A 118 -13.27 -7.95 -1.34
C LEU A 118 -14.26 -8.46 -0.29
N GLN A 119 -14.39 -7.76 0.84
CA GLN A 119 -15.32 -8.13 1.91
C GLN A 119 -16.77 -8.21 1.42
N GLN A 120 -17.18 -7.32 0.51
CA GLN A 120 -18.53 -7.36 -0.07
C GLN A 120 -18.78 -8.64 -0.86
N ILE A 121 -17.82 -9.06 -1.69
CA ILE A 121 -17.93 -10.31 -2.46
C ILE A 121 -17.99 -11.50 -1.51
N SER A 122 -17.14 -11.52 -0.47
CA SER A 122 -17.11 -12.63 0.47
C SER A 122 -18.35 -12.76 1.35
N LEU A 123 -19.10 -11.68 1.55
CA LEU A 123 -20.40 -11.73 2.23
C LEU A 123 -21.51 -12.25 1.31
N THR A 124 -21.41 -12.01 0.00
CA THR A 124 -22.39 -12.50 -0.99
C THR A 124 -22.28 -14.00 -1.23
N GLU A 125 -21.09 -14.60 -1.10
CA GLU A 125 -20.91 -16.05 -1.27
C GLU A 125 -21.45 -16.88 -0.08
N LYS A 126 -21.52 -16.29 1.12
CA LYS A 126 -22.03 -16.98 2.33
C LYS A 126 -23.56 -17.02 2.45
N GLN A 127 -24.29 -16.52 1.45
CA GLN A 127 -25.75 -16.53 1.38
C GLN A 127 -26.22 -17.50 0.30
#